data_AF-A0A0E3SGT0-F1
#
_entry.id   AF-A0A0E3SGT0-F1
#
_cell.length_a   1.000
_cell.length_b   1.000
_cell.length_c   1.000
_cell.angle_alpha   90.00
_cell.angle_beta   90.00
_cell.angle_gamma   90.00
#
_symmetry.space_group_name_H-M   'P 1'
#
loop_
_entity.id
_entity.type
_entity.pdbx_description
1 polymer ?
#
loop_
_entity_poly.entity_id
_entity_poly.type
_entity_poly.pdbx_seq_one_letter_code
_entity_poly.pdbx_strand_id
1 'polypeptide(L)'
;MESEKKEFKGLKKHTVCTLPLLKDQRKESLEYTLTSNSDFSSSFPRTTHLYKSDKAILEAIYEKIGGSFISANVLHESSDLGLVYKIIIEHENGYTLVFDGLYLRITKILSDDHFTLPDLLPLAGEPVIEYNIISSFVNQFVKPLYPEAVQYSVPYSYYTIDEVEFKKISLTRINNEQAVLILNYPNYFTISPSNSVKQGKNFGVYIGDEDRINQMIAHDFFMDYEIELFSNFFREQLNHMLNYQKELKDCFDGVFEPIWRINNKKKKWDRMKEILISLYEIMELIEKGQLCSEAIHKIVENKTAFFNVPRQIWSHGEEMDIEEKIPYSTDHFFAIEVENNELKQSSKSSIKPSYSDKVESLQSQLIKLKNIANDLYNKEKDLVSMYQTEFALDSVKIASVALIVSATAILLTLLVSIDDLKLIINGFSSSYSNSTIF
;
A
#
# COMPACT_ATOMS: atom_id res chain seq x y z
N MET A 1 27.85 18.39 -46.23
CA MET A 1 26.79 17.44 -45.90
C MET A 1 25.87 18.16 -44.94
N GLU A 2 24.72 18.64 -45.42
CA GLU A 2 23.66 19.12 -44.52
C GLU A 2 23.20 17.93 -43.69
N SER A 3 23.35 17.99 -42.38
CA SER A 3 22.69 17.03 -41.51
C SER A 3 21.18 17.18 -41.74
N GLU A 4 20.50 16.07 -42.07
CA GLU A 4 19.04 16.07 -42.12
C GLU A 4 18.52 16.72 -40.83
N LYS A 5 17.73 17.78 -40.98
CA LYS A 5 17.14 18.46 -39.82
C LYS A 5 16.21 17.46 -39.15
N LYS A 6 16.45 17.23 -37.86
CA LYS A 6 15.60 16.40 -37.00
C LYS A 6 14.31 17.17 -36.77
N GLU A 7 13.27 16.82 -37.52
CA GLU A 7 11.96 17.46 -37.49
C GLU A 7 11.01 16.71 -36.56
N PHE A 8 10.22 17.49 -35.82
CA PHE A 8 9.17 17.08 -34.90
C PHE A 8 7.90 17.86 -35.21
N LYS A 9 6.75 17.38 -34.75
CA LYS A 9 5.47 18.09 -34.86
C LYS A 9 4.49 17.68 -33.75
N GLY A 10 3.63 18.61 -33.35
CA GLY A 10 2.57 18.37 -32.36
C GLY A 10 3.13 18.28 -30.94
N LEU A 11 3.65 19.39 -30.43
CA LEU A 11 4.14 19.48 -29.05
C LEU A 11 2.96 19.73 -28.10
N LYS A 12 2.71 18.77 -27.22
CA LYS A 12 1.70 18.89 -26.16
C LYS A 12 2.37 18.88 -24.80
N LYS A 13 1.76 19.63 -23.88
CA LYS A 13 2.10 19.63 -22.46
C LYS A 13 1.01 18.90 -21.70
N HIS A 14 1.43 18.04 -20.79
CA HIS A 14 0.54 17.33 -19.88
C HIS A 14 0.90 17.65 -18.43
N THR A 15 -0.10 17.68 -17.57
CA THR A 15 0.05 17.66 -16.12
C THR A 15 -0.87 16.58 -15.54
N VAL A 16 -0.33 15.73 -14.69
CA VAL A 16 -1.04 14.55 -14.17
C VAL A 16 -0.93 14.45 -12.65
N CYS A 17 -1.97 13.90 -12.01
CA CYS A 17 -1.93 13.49 -10.62
C CYS A 17 -2.95 12.37 -10.34
N THR A 18 -2.78 11.68 -9.22
CA THR A 18 -3.78 10.75 -8.69
C THR A 18 -4.76 11.52 -7.80
N LEU A 19 -6.05 11.34 -8.04
CA LEU A 19 -7.18 11.90 -7.30
C LEU A 19 -8.20 10.77 -7.05
N PRO A 20 -8.00 9.96 -6.00
CA PRO A 20 -8.67 8.66 -5.86
C PRO A 20 -10.06 8.78 -5.20
N LEU A 21 -11.08 9.19 -5.97
CA LEU A 21 -12.49 9.17 -5.53
C LEU A 21 -13.04 7.77 -5.35
N LEU A 22 -12.52 6.81 -6.11
CA LEU A 22 -12.95 5.41 -6.03
C LEU A 22 -12.28 4.64 -4.89
N LYS A 23 -11.51 5.30 -4.00
CA LYS A 23 -10.75 4.64 -2.93
C LYS A 23 -11.64 3.74 -2.06
N ASP A 24 -12.79 4.25 -1.62
CA ASP A 24 -13.73 3.50 -0.77
C ASP A 24 -14.62 2.53 -1.57
N GLN A 25 -14.57 2.61 -2.91
CA GLN A 25 -15.22 1.69 -3.84
C GLN A 25 -14.26 0.60 -4.35
N ARG A 26 -13.05 0.50 -3.79
CA ARG A 26 -12.10 -0.58 -4.10
C ARG A 26 -12.79 -1.93 -3.84
N LYS A 27 -12.81 -2.81 -4.84
CA LYS A 27 -13.58 -4.07 -4.80
C LYS A 27 -13.07 -5.08 -3.77
N GLU A 28 -11.82 -4.93 -3.35
CA GLU A 28 -11.15 -5.83 -2.42
C GLU A 28 -10.49 -5.02 -1.28
N SER A 29 -10.31 -5.62 -0.10
CA SER A 29 -9.45 -5.02 0.94
C SER A 29 -7.97 -5.25 0.62
N LEU A 30 -7.07 -4.52 1.29
CA LEU A 30 -5.62 -4.73 1.10
C LEU A 30 -5.20 -6.14 1.55
N GLU A 31 -5.76 -6.64 2.64
CA GLU A 31 -5.58 -8.01 3.13
C GLU A 31 -6.07 -9.03 2.10
N TYR A 32 -7.25 -8.80 1.51
CA TYR A 32 -7.75 -9.70 0.47
C TYR A 32 -6.84 -9.71 -0.76
N THR A 33 -6.35 -8.54 -1.21
CA THR A 33 -5.40 -8.45 -2.31
C THR A 33 -4.10 -9.22 -2.04
N LEU A 34 -3.63 -9.24 -0.78
CA LEU A 34 -2.46 -10.03 -0.36
C LEU A 34 -2.73 -11.54 -0.29
N THR A 35 -3.98 -11.95 -0.05
CA THR A 35 -4.36 -13.37 0.12
C THR A 35 -4.90 -14.02 -1.15
N SER A 36 -5.25 -13.23 -2.18
CA SER A 36 -5.66 -13.76 -3.49
C SER A 36 -4.52 -14.57 -4.12
N ASN A 37 -4.73 -15.89 -4.26
CA ASN A 37 -3.77 -16.94 -4.68
C ASN A 37 -3.28 -16.84 -6.15
N SER A 38 -2.93 -15.66 -6.63
CA SER A 38 -2.36 -15.48 -7.98
C SER A 38 -0.86 -15.23 -7.90
N ASP A 39 -0.12 -15.79 -8.85
CA ASP A 39 1.27 -15.41 -9.15
C ASP A 39 1.34 -13.88 -9.30
N PHE A 40 1.89 -13.20 -8.28
CA PHE A 40 1.92 -11.73 -8.25
C PHE A 40 2.69 -11.15 -9.44
N SER A 41 3.56 -11.95 -10.07
CA SER A 41 4.36 -11.57 -11.22
C SER A 41 3.54 -11.25 -12.48
N SER A 42 2.36 -11.86 -12.64
CA SER A 42 1.44 -11.61 -13.77
C SER A 42 0.26 -10.70 -13.42
N SER A 43 0.16 -10.28 -12.15
CA SER A 43 -1.08 -9.74 -11.57
C SER A 43 -0.97 -8.27 -11.20
N PHE A 44 0.04 -7.54 -11.65
CA PHE A 44 0.17 -6.10 -11.43
C PHE A 44 0.51 -5.38 -12.74
N PRO A 45 -0.06 -4.17 -12.97
CA PRO A 45 -1.12 -3.52 -12.21
C PRO A 45 -2.48 -4.18 -12.48
N ARG A 46 -3.36 -4.17 -11.48
CA ARG A 46 -4.68 -4.80 -11.50
C ARG A 46 -5.80 -3.76 -11.48
N THR A 47 -5.63 -2.65 -12.21
CA THR A 47 -6.46 -1.45 -12.04
C THR A 47 -7.96 -1.71 -12.21
N THR A 48 -8.37 -2.33 -13.32
CA THR A 48 -9.79 -2.67 -13.61
C THR A 48 -10.33 -3.82 -12.76
N HIS A 49 -9.44 -4.65 -12.21
CA HIS A 49 -9.81 -5.65 -11.21
C HIS A 49 -10.19 -4.98 -9.89
N LEU A 50 -9.34 -4.07 -9.40
CA LEU A 50 -9.50 -3.39 -8.11
C LEU A 50 -10.55 -2.29 -8.12
N TYR A 51 -10.76 -1.65 -9.27
CA TYR A 51 -11.64 -0.50 -9.42
C TYR A 51 -12.49 -0.62 -10.68
N LYS A 52 -13.73 -0.13 -10.62
CA LYS A 52 -14.57 0.12 -11.80
C LYS A 52 -14.99 1.57 -11.73
N SER A 53 -14.90 2.29 -12.84
CA SER A 53 -15.39 3.68 -12.89
C SER A 53 -16.88 3.71 -12.56
N ASP A 54 -17.26 4.55 -11.62
CA ASP A 54 -18.65 4.80 -11.28
C ASP A 54 -19.17 5.98 -12.11
N LYS A 55 -20.04 5.66 -13.08
CA LYS A 55 -20.66 6.66 -13.95
C LYS A 55 -21.38 7.74 -13.15
N ALA A 56 -22.01 7.39 -12.02
CA ALA A 56 -22.76 8.34 -11.21
C ALA A 56 -21.84 9.38 -10.55
N ILE A 57 -20.62 8.98 -10.14
CA ILE A 57 -19.62 9.92 -9.61
C ILE A 57 -19.23 10.95 -10.68
N LEU A 58 -18.99 10.49 -11.91
CA LEU A 58 -18.60 11.35 -13.02
C LEU A 58 -19.77 12.26 -13.46
N GLU A 59 -20.99 11.75 -13.49
CA GLU A 59 -22.20 12.52 -13.78
C GLU A 59 -22.47 13.60 -12.73
N ALA A 60 -22.27 13.30 -11.44
CA ALA A 60 -22.42 14.27 -10.36
C ALA A 60 -21.43 15.44 -10.49
N ILE A 61 -20.18 15.16 -10.89
CA ILE A 61 -19.18 16.20 -11.19
C ILE A 61 -19.62 16.98 -12.43
N TYR A 62 -20.02 16.30 -13.50
CA TYR A 62 -20.49 16.90 -14.75
C TYR A 62 -21.60 17.93 -14.53
N GLU A 63 -22.60 17.62 -13.72
CA GLU A 63 -23.73 18.52 -13.41
C GLU A 63 -23.31 19.82 -12.71
N LYS A 64 -22.11 19.87 -12.11
CA LYS A 64 -21.59 21.05 -11.41
C LYS A 64 -20.70 21.93 -12.28
N ILE A 65 -20.29 21.44 -13.46
CA ILE A 65 -19.32 22.15 -14.30
C ILE A 65 -19.89 23.48 -14.79
N GLY A 66 -19.08 24.53 -14.65
CA GLY A 66 -19.39 25.88 -15.10
C GLY A 66 -18.22 26.84 -14.87
N GLY A 67 -18.46 28.13 -15.13
CA GLY A 67 -17.42 29.16 -15.00
C GLY A 67 -16.35 29.04 -16.08
N SER A 68 -15.08 28.99 -15.68
CA SER A 68 -13.93 28.85 -16.59
C SER A 68 -13.82 27.47 -17.27
N PHE A 69 -14.65 26.51 -16.86
CA PHE A 69 -14.78 25.20 -17.48
C PHE A 69 -15.99 25.23 -18.42
N ILE A 70 -15.71 25.33 -19.71
CA ILE A 70 -16.66 25.79 -20.73
C ILE A 70 -17.47 24.66 -21.36
N SER A 71 -16.99 23.43 -21.33
CA SER A 71 -17.74 22.27 -21.78
C SER A 71 -17.25 21.00 -21.08
N ALA A 72 -18.11 19.99 -21.01
CA ALA A 72 -17.75 18.69 -20.48
C ALA A 72 -18.60 17.59 -21.10
N ASN A 73 -18.08 16.36 -21.12
CA ASN A 73 -18.78 15.17 -21.55
C ASN A 73 -18.33 13.96 -20.71
N VAL A 74 -19.29 13.14 -20.27
CA VAL A 74 -19.00 11.81 -19.71
C VAL A 74 -19.07 10.80 -20.85
N LEU A 75 -18.00 10.05 -21.07
CA LEU A 75 -17.85 9.10 -22.16
C LEU A 75 -17.77 7.67 -21.63
N HIS A 76 -18.46 6.75 -22.31
CA HIS A 76 -18.26 5.30 -22.16
C HIS A 76 -17.13 4.89 -23.11
N GLU A 77 -15.90 5.09 -22.64
CA GLU A 77 -14.69 4.80 -23.39
C GLU A 77 -13.55 4.63 -22.38
N SER A 78 -12.65 3.70 -22.66
CA SER A 78 -11.52 3.40 -21.79
C SER A 78 -10.68 4.64 -21.43
N SER A 79 -10.35 4.78 -20.14
CA SER A 79 -9.45 5.81 -19.60
C SER A 79 -7.97 5.45 -19.76
N ASP A 80 -7.08 6.35 -19.36
CA ASP A 80 -5.63 6.09 -19.32
C ASP A 80 -5.27 4.93 -18.36
N LEU A 81 -6.13 4.61 -17.39
CA LEU A 81 -6.02 3.46 -16.48
C LEU A 81 -6.82 2.22 -16.90
N GLY A 82 -7.56 2.29 -18.01
CA GLY A 82 -8.35 1.17 -18.54
C GLY A 82 -9.79 1.09 -18.02
N LEU A 83 -10.21 2.04 -17.17
CA LEU A 83 -11.57 2.12 -16.63
C LEU A 83 -12.56 2.53 -17.73
N VAL A 84 -13.80 2.05 -17.64
CA VAL A 84 -14.79 2.10 -18.74
C VAL A 84 -15.45 3.47 -18.93
N TYR A 85 -15.41 4.36 -17.93
CA TYR A 85 -15.92 5.72 -18.04
C TYR A 85 -14.84 6.76 -17.70
N LYS A 86 -14.87 7.88 -18.43
CA LYS A 86 -14.09 9.09 -18.16
C LYS A 86 -14.92 10.34 -18.40
N ILE A 87 -14.60 11.42 -17.69
CA ILE A 87 -15.09 12.76 -18.00
C ILE A 87 -14.00 13.55 -18.73
N ILE A 88 -14.37 14.20 -19.82
CA ILE A 88 -13.53 15.15 -20.54
C ILE A 88 -14.11 16.55 -20.33
N ILE A 89 -13.28 17.52 -19.95
CA ILE A 89 -13.67 18.88 -19.61
C ILE A 89 -12.75 19.87 -20.33
N GLU A 90 -13.32 20.84 -21.04
CA GLU A 90 -12.56 21.91 -21.68
C GLU A 90 -12.54 23.15 -20.78
N HIS A 91 -11.35 23.75 -20.66
CA HIS A 91 -11.12 24.99 -19.94
C HIS A 91 -10.94 26.16 -20.93
N GLU A 92 -11.39 27.36 -20.58
CA GLU A 92 -11.35 28.56 -21.43
C GLU A 92 -9.94 28.94 -21.95
N ASN A 93 -8.91 28.53 -21.22
CA ASN A 93 -7.49 28.76 -21.55
C ASN A 93 -6.91 27.72 -22.54
N GLY A 94 -7.75 26.90 -23.16
CA GLY A 94 -7.35 25.87 -24.14
C GLY A 94 -6.73 24.63 -23.50
N TYR A 95 -7.12 24.30 -22.26
CA TYR A 95 -6.71 23.05 -21.61
C TYR A 95 -7.85 22.04 -21.65
N THR A 96 -7.52 20.80 -21.96
CA THR A 96 -8.44 19.66 -21.91
C THR A 96 -8.09 18.79 -20.71
N LEU A 97 -9.08 18.53 -19.86
CA LEU A 97 -8.93 17.78 -18.62
C LEU A 97 -9.67 16.45 -18.77
N VAL A 98 -8.98 15.35 -18.51
CA VAL A 98 -9.50 13.98 -18.54
C VAL A 98 -9.42 13.41 -17.13
N PHE A 99 -10.53 12.86 -16.64
CA PHE A 99 -10.60 12.31 -15.29
C PHE A 99 -11.47 11.05 -15.26
N ASP A 100 -11.04 10.02 -14.53
CA ASP A 100 -11.73 8.71 -14.48
C ASP A 100 -12.17 8.29 -13.07
N GLY A 101 -12.04 9.18 -12.08
CA GLY A 101 -12.32 8.87 -10.68
C GLY A 101 -11.07 8.46 -9.88
N LEU A 102 -9.95 8.17 -10.52
CA LEU A 102 -8.67 7.85 -9.87
C LEU A 102 -7.52 8.73 -10.36
N TYR A 103 -7.51 9.08 -11.63
CA TYR A 103 -6.42 9.73 -12.31
C TYR A 103 -6.90 10.93 -13.09
N LEU A 104 -6.19 12.04 -12.93
CA LEU A 104 -6.46 13.31 -13.58
C LEU A 104 -5.32 13.64 -14.52
N ARG A 105 -5.63 13.92 -15.78
CA ARG A 105 -4.69 14.47 -16.77
C ARG A 105 -5.23 15.78 -17.33
N ILE A 106 -4.38 16.78 -17.39
CA ILE A 106 -4.63 18.06 -18.05
C ILE A 106 -3.68 18.16 -19.22
N THR A 107 -4.19 18.51 -20.40
CA THR A 107 -3.41 18.61 -21.64
C THR A 107 -3.58 19.99 -22.25
N LYS A 108 -2.50 20.53 -22.79
CA LYS A 108 -2.50 21.74 -23.63
C LYS A 108 -1.63 21.54 -24.84
N ILE A 109 -2.16 21.88 -26.00
CA ILE A 109 -1.40 21.95 -27.25
C ILE A 109 -0.54 23.23 -27.20
N LEU A 110 0.78 23.07 -27.33
CA LEU A 110 1.72 24.19 -27.38
C LEU A 110 2.06 24.60 -28.81
N SER A 111 2.17 23.63 -29.71
CA SER A 111 2.41 23.87 -31.13
C SER A 111 1.96 22.68 -31.96
N ASP A 112 1.18 22.95 -33.00
CA ASP A 112 0.81 21.98 -34.04
C ASP A 112 1.75 22.05 -35.27
N ASP A 113 2.69 23.00 -35.25
CA ASP A 113 3.61 23.25 -36.36
C ASP A 113 4.81 22.30 -36.33
N HIS A 114 5.52 22.22 -37.45
CA HIS A 114 6.81 21.55 -37.52
C HIS A 114 7.89 22.37 -36.83
N PHE A 115 8.74 21.71 -36.04
CA PHE A 115 9.87 22.32 -35.34
C PHE A 115 11.09 21.40 -35.34
N THR A 116 12.27 21.95 -35.06
CA THR A 116 13.52 21.18 -35.03
C THR A 116 14.03 20.94 -33.61
N LEU A 117 15.01 20.04 -33.43
CA LEU A 117 15.59 19.76 -32.11
C LEU A 117 16.09 21.02 -31.37
N PRO A 118 16.77 22.00 -32.02
CA PRO A 118 17.11 23.27 -31.39
C PRO A 118 15.90 24.09 -30.90
N ASP A 119 14.74 23.95 -31.54
CA ASP A 119 13.52 24.70 -31.19
C ASP A 119 12.76 24.07 -30.01
N LEU A 120 13.03 22.80 -29.72
CA LEU A 120 12.29 22.03 -28.72
C LEU A 120 12.41 22.63 -27.31
N LEU A 121 13.61 23.00 -26.86
CA LEU A 121 13.81 23.58 -25.52
C LEU A 121 13.16 24.98 -25.38
N PRO A 122 13.32 25.91 -26.35
CA PRO A 122 12.57 27.17 -26.36
C PRO A 122 11.05 27.01 -26.35
N LEU A 123 10.51 26.03 -27.08
CA LEU A 123 9.06 25.79 -27.17
C LEU A 123 8.50 25.11 -25.91
N ALA A 124 9.17 24.08 -25.40
CA ALA A 124 8.73 23.35 -24.22
C ALA A 124 8.89 24.21 -22.95
N GLY A 125 10.02 24.92 -22.82
CA GLY A 125 10.39 25.64 -21.61
C GLY A 125 10.56 24.71 -20.41
N GLU A 126 10.48 25.26 -19.20
CA GLU A 126 10.38 24.44 -17.99
C GLU A 126 8.96 23.84 -17.87
N PRO A 127 8.82 22.56 -17.47
CA PRO A 127 7.53 22.00 -17.10
C PRO A 127 6.94 22.73 -15.87
N VAL A 128 6.05 23.69 -16.14
CA VAL A 128 5.26 24.39 -15.12
C VAL A 128 4.04 23.55 -14.77
N ILE A 129 3.80 23.29 -13.49
CA ILE A 129 2.61 22.55 -13.05
C ILE A 129 1.38 23.46 -13.11
N GLU A 130 0.29 22.95 -13.68
CA GLU A 130 -1.00 23.65 -13.79
C GLU A 130 -1.82 23.63 -12.50
N TYR A 131 -1.21 24.03 -11.38
CA TYR A 131 -1.83 24.00 -10.04
C TYR A 131 -3.16 24.77 -9.99
N ASN A 132 -3.26 25.89 -10.69
CA ASN A 132 -4.47 26.71 -10.65
C ASN A 132 -5.67 25.98 -11.25
N ILE A 133 -5.48 25.25 -12.35
CA ILE A 133 -6.55 24.51 -13.02
C ILE A 133 -6.94 23.29 -12.19
N ILE A 134 -5.96 22.53 -11.70
CA ILE A 134 -6.20 21.37 -10.81
C ILE A 134 -6.94 21.82 -9.56
N SER A 135 -6.41 22.82 -8.87
CA SER A 135 -6.99 23.35 -7.63
C SER A 135 -8.38 23.93 -7.86
N SER A 136 -8.61 24.61 -8.98
CA SER A 136 -9.94 25.12 -9.34
C SER A 136 -10.93 23.97 -9.57
N PHE A 137 -10.56 22.97 -10.37
CA PHE A 137 -11.38 21.79 -10.61
C PHE A 137 -11.72 21.05 -9.31
N VAL A 138 -10.70 20.76 -8.50
CA VAL A 138 -10.86 20.03 -7.24
C VAL A 138 -11.69 20.83 -6.24
N ASN A 139 -11.39 22.10 -6.00
CA ASN A 139 -12.09 22.88 -4.98
C ASN A 139 -13.52 23.28 -5.38
N GLN A 140 -13.79 23.51 -6.67
CA GLN A 140 -15.11 23.95 -7.12
C GLN A 140 -16.08 22.80 -7.36
N PHE A 141 -15.62 21.64 -7.83
CA PHE A 141 -16.53 20.56 -8.25
C PHE A 141 -16.35 19.28 -7.46
N VAL A 142 -15.12 18.88 -7.16
CA VAL A 142 -14.86 17.60 -6.47
C VAL A 142 -15.11 17.71 -4.97
N LYS A 143 -14.44 18.65 -4.30
CA LYS A 143 -14.49 18.85 -2.85
C LYS A 143 -15.89 19.08 -2.27
N PRO A 144 -16.81 19.81 -2.94
CA PRO A 144 -18.18 19.95 -2.43
C PRO A 144 -18.98 18.65 -2.44
N LEU A 145 -18.63 17.70 -3.32
CA LEU A 145 -19.29 16.39 -3.43
C LEU A 145 -18.57 15.33 -2.57
N TYR A 146 -17.24 15.38 -2.54
CA TYR A 146 -16.34 14.39 -1.93
C TYR A 146 -15.26 15.11 -1.10
N PRO A 147 -15.59 15.61 0.11
CA PRO A 147 -14.68 16.42 0.93
C PRO A 147 -13.45 15.64 1.44
N GLU A 148 -13.53 14.32 1.50
CA GLU A 148 -12.43 13.40 1.83
C GLU A 148 -11.39 13.27 0.70
N ALA A 149 -11.76 13.60 -0.53
CA ALA A 149 -10.91 13.46 -1.71
C ALA A 149 -9.91 14.62 -1.92
N VAL A 150 -9.79 15.53 -0.96
CA VAL A 150 -9.00 16.77 -1.12
C VAL A 150 -7.49 16.49 -1.25
N GLN A 151 -7.04 15.27 -0.97
CA GLN A 151 -5.65 14.87 -1.14
C GLN A 151 -5.43 14.21 -2.51
N TYR A 152 -4.90 14.98 -3.46
CA TYR A 152 -4.30 14.45 -4.68
C TYR A 152 -2.77 14.40 -4.56
N SER A 153 -2.13 13.50 -5.32
CA SER A 153 -0.67 13.39 -5.32
C SER A 153 0.00 14.64 -5.90
N VAL A 154 1.28 14.84 -5.57
CA VAL A 154 2.07 15.95 -6.13
C VAL A 154 2.02 15.86 -7.66
N PRO A 155 1.48 16.86 -8.37
CA PRO A 155 1.33 16.75 -9.81
C PRO A 155 2.68 16.70 -10.53
N TYR A 156 2.71 15.97 -11.63
CA TYR A 156 3.87 15.85 -12.52
C TYR A 156 3.53 16.42 -13.88
N SER A 157 4.45 17.15 -14.49
CA SER A 157 4.28 17.70 -15.84
C SER A 157 5.33 17.18 -16.79
N TYR A 158 4.89 16.87 -18.01
CA TYR A 158 5.72 16.34 -19.08
C TYR A 158 5.21 16.81 -20.44
N TYR A 159 5.97 16.52 -21.48
CA TYR A 159 5.60 16.83 -22.86
C TYR A 159 5.54 15.58 -23.70
N THR A 160 4.70 15.58 -24.73
CA THR A 160 4.69 14.57 -25.78
C THR A 160 4.87 15.23 -27.14
N ILE A 161 5.34 14.45 -28.11
CA ILE A 161 5.43 14.85 -29.52
C ILE A 161 4.63 13.85 -30.35
N ASP A 162 3.62 14.33 -31.07
CA ASP A 162 2.68 13.50 -31.85
C ASP A 162 3.35 12.79 -33.04
N GLU A 163 4.13 13.51 -33.83
CA GLU A 163 4.73 13.00 -35.04
C GLU A 163 6.26 13.03 -34.94
N VAL A 164 6.86 11.84 -34.87
CA VAL A 164 8.31 11.66 -34.93
C VAL A 164 8.70 10.56 -35.90
N GLU A 165 9.46 10.92 -36.93
CA GLU A 165 10.11 9.95 -37.78
C GLU A 165 11.40 9.44 -37.10
N PHE A 166 11.29 8.34 -36.35
CA PHE A 166 12.42 7.72 -35.63
C PHE A 166 13.68 7.53 -36.49
N LYS A 167 13.51 7.18 -37.78
CA LYS A 167 14.62 7.06 -38.74
C LYS A 167 15.34 8.39 -38.99
N LYS A 168 14.62 9.52 -39.08
CA LYS A 168 15.18 10.87 -39.28
C LYS A 168 15.91 11.39 -38.03
N ILE A 169 15.60 10.86 -36.85
CA ILE A 169 16.30 11.18 -35.61
C ILE A 169 17.38 10.16 -35.23
N SER A 170 17.79 9.31 -36.19
CA SER A 170 18.84 8.29 -36.03
C SER A 170 18.55 7.23 -34.96
N LEU A 171 17.28 6.99 -34.65
CA LEU A 171 16.84 5.90 -33.77
C LEU A 171 16.33 4.74 -34.62
N THR A 172 16.89 3.55 -34.39
CA THR A 172 16.35 2.32 -34.98
C THR A 172 15.29 1.78 -34.03
N ARG A 173 14.01 1.92 -34.39
CA ARG A 173 12.89 1.35 -33.63
C ARG A 173 13.00 -0.17 -33.67
N ILE A 174 13.34 -0.79 -32.54
CA ILE A 174 13.24 -2.23 -32.40
C ILE A 174 11.87 -2.46 -31.73
N ASN A 175 10.82 -2.79 -32.50
CA ASN A 175 9.51 -3.22 -31.97
C ASN A 175 8.75 -2.22 -31.03
N ASN A 176 7.87 -1.36 -31.54
CA ASN A 176 6.84 -0.63 -30.75
C ASN A 176 7.28 0.18 -29.51
N GLU A 177 8.59 0.33 -29.25
CA GLU A 177 9.18 1.02 -28.10
C GLU A 177 8.76 2.49 -28.00
N GLN A 178 8.69 2.98 -26.75
CA GLN A 178 8.43 4.39 -26.39
C GLN A 178 9.71 5.00 -25.83
N ALA A 179 9.99 6.27 -26.12
CA ALA A 179 11.22 6.92 -25.70
C ALA A 179 10.98 8.22 -24.94
N VAL A 180 11.94 8.60 -24.11
CA VAL A 180 11.99 9.89 -23.42
C VAL A 180 13.27 10.62 -23.79
N LEU A 181 13.13 11.80 -24.38
CA LEU A 181 14.22 12.76 -24.53
C LEU A 181 14.42 13.50 -23.21
N ILE A 182 15.60 13.41 -22.64
CA ILE A 182 15.97 14.13 -21.43
C ILE A 182 16.59 15.47 -21.85
N LEU A 183 15.85 16.55 -21.61
CA LEU A 183 16.30 17.92 -21.84
C LEU A 183 16.79 18.54 -20.54
N ASN A 184 17.82 19.37 -20.63
CA ASN A 184 18.32 20.17 -19.51
C ASN A 184 17.87 21.62 -19.66
N TYR A 185 17.05 22.11 -18.73
CA TYR A 185 16.72 23.53 -18.66
C TYR A 185 17.81 24.28 -17.86
N PRO A 186 18.60 25.16 -18.48
CA PRO A 186 19.88 25.64 -17.92
C PRO A 186 19.76 26.66 -16.77
N ASN A 187 18.56 27.21 -16.54
CA ASN A 187 18.35 28.32 -15.59
C ASN A 187 18.25 27.90 -14.11
N TYR A 188 18.55 26.64 -13.78
CA TYR A 188 18.56 26.13 -12.41
C TYR A 188 19.97 25.80 -11.94
N PHE A 189 20.21 25.88 -10.64
CA PHE A 189 21.41 25.33 -10.00
C PHE A 189 20.98 24.43 -8.86
N THR A 190 21.37 23.15 -8.94
CA THR A 190 21.14 22.19 -7.86
C THR A 190 22.43 22.04 -7.07
N ILE A 191 22.41 22.45 -5.80
CA ILE A 191 23.51 22.22 -4.86
C ILE A 191 23.21 20.93 -4.12
N SER A 192 24.02 19.91 -4.36
CA SER A 192 23.91 18.63 -3.66
C SER A 192 24.63 18.68 -2.30
N PRO A 193 24.27 17.82 -1.32
CA PRO A 193 24.92 17.77 0.00
C PRO A 193 26.44 17.50 -0.06
N SER A 194 26.93 16.94 -1.18
CA SER A 194 28.35 16.74 -1.47
C SER A 194 29.07 17.98 -2.02
N ASN A 195 28.44 19.17 -1.98
CA ASN A 195 28.93 20.42 -2.56
C ASN A 195 29.17 20.38 -4.09
N SER A 196 28.67 19.36 -4.79
CA SER A 196 28.63 19.38 -6.26
C SER A 196 27.47 20.26 -6.72
N VAL A 197 27.79 21.24 -7.56
CA VAL A 197 26.81 22.10 -8.23
C VAL A 197 26.51 21.48 -9.59
N LYS A 198 25.27 21.06 -9.80
CA LYS A 198 24.77 20.64 -11.11
C LYS A 198 23.97 21.80 -11.71
N GLN A 199 24.39 22.27 -12.88
CA GLN A 199 23.66 23.27 -13.63
C GLN A 199 22.49 22.62 -14.39
N GLY A 200 21.36 23.31 -14.36
CA GLY A 200 20.11 22.98 -15.00
C GLY A 200 19.25 21.94 -14.30
N LYS A 201 18.01 21.84 -14.76
CA LYS A 201 16.99 20.90 -14.31
C LYS A 201 16.60 20.00 -15.47
N ASN A 202 16.72 18.68 -15.28
CA ASN A 202 16.36 17.72 -16.31
C ASN A 202 14.85 17.49 -16.33
N PHE A 203 14.27 17.38 -17.52
CA PHE A 203 12.87 17.01 -17.72
C PHE A 203 12.70 16.14 -18.97
N GLY A 204 11.60 15.37 -19.00
CA GLY A 204 11.30 14.43 -20.08
C GLY A 204 10.39 15.01 -21.14
N VAL A 205 10.74 14.81 -22.41
CA VAL A 205 9.86 14.96 -23.57
C VAL A 205 9.70 13.60 -24.20
N TYR A 206 8.48 13.07 -24.18
CA TYR A 206 8.18 11.71 -24.61
C TYR A 206 7.87 11.65 -26.10
N ILE A 207 8.32 10.59 -26.74
CA ILE A 207 8.21 10.37 -28.18
C ILE A 207 7.68 8.97 -28.43
N GLY A 208 6.64 8.87 -29.25
CA GLY A 208 6.04 7.60 -29.64
C GLY A 208 4.53 7.72 -29.83
N ASP A 209 3.80 6.71 -29.37
CA ASP A 209 2.34 6.68 -29.39
C ASP A 209 1.82 7.40 -28.14
N GLU A 210 1.22 8.58 -28.33
CA GLU A 210 0.78 9.47 -27.24
C GLU A 210 -0.14 8.75 -26.24
N ASP A 211 -1.10 7.98 -26.73
CA ASP A 211 -2.05 7.25 -25.89
C ASP A 211 -1.32 6.21 -25.04
N ARG A 212 -0.37 5.48 -25.63
CA ARG A 212 0.45 4.52 -24.86
C ARG A 212 1.33 5.21 -23.84
N ILE A 213 1.96 6.33 -24.18
CA ILE A 213 2.78 7.11 -23.26
C ILE A 213 1.94 7.55 -22.05
N ASN A 214 0.76 8.11 -22.31
CA ASN A 214 -0.16 8.56 -21.26
C ASN A 214 -0.62 7.38 -20.38
N GLN A 215 -0.94 6.23 -20.96
CA GLN A 215 -1.30 5.02 -20.22
C GLN A 215 -0.14 4.50 -19.36
N MET A 216 1.08 4.45 -19.90
CA MET A 216 2.28 4.05 -19.15
C MET A 216 2.53 4.95 -17.94
N ILE A 217 2.42 6.27 -18.13
CA ILE A 217 2.56 7.24 -17.04
C ILE A 217 1.41 7.09 -16.03
N ALA A 218 0.18 6.88 -16.47
CA ALA A 218 -0.96 6.67 -15.59
C ALA A 218 -0.78 5.42 -14.72
N HIS A 219 -0.35 4.30 -15.30
CA HIS A 219 -0.05 3.07 -14.57
C HIS A 219 1.11 3.21 -13.59
N ASP A 220 2.16 3.96 -13.95
CA ASP A 220 3.25 4.29 -13.02
C ASP A 220 2.72 5.05 -11.79
N PHE A 221 1.84 6.03 -11.99
CA PHE A 221 1.21 6.79 -10.91
C PHE A 221 0.23 5.95 -10.09
N PHE A 222 -0.49 5.04 -10.72
CA PHE A 222 -1.37 4.10 -10.02
C PHE A 222 -0.59 3.12 -9.14
N MET A 223 0.53 2.58 -9.65
CA MET A 223 1.43 1.73 -8.87
C MET A 223 2.02 2.48 -7.69
N ASP A 224 2.47 3.73 -7.91
CA ASP A 224 2.98 4.61 -6.86
C ASP A 224 1.96 4.85 -5.74
N TYR A 225 0.69 4.98 -6.10
CA TYR A 225 -0.45 5.10 -5.18
C TYR A 225 -0.74 3.79 -4.42
N GLU A 226 -0.87 2.65 -5.11
CA GLU A 226 -1.14 1.36 -4.46
C GLU A 226 -0.02 0.97 -3.48
N ILE A 227 1.25 1.19 -3.84
CA ILE A 227 2.39 0.93 -2.94
C ILE A 227 2.31 1.81 -1.68
N GLU A 228 1.84 3.04 -1.81
CA GLU A 228 1.63 3.92 -0.65
C GLU A 228 0.50 3.44 0.25
N LEU A 229 -0.60 2.91 -0.32
CA LEU A 229 -1.65 2.26 0.46
C LEU A 229 -1.11 1.07 1.26
N PHE A 230 -0.35 0.18 0.62
CA PHE A 230 0.30 -0.94 1.33
C PHE A 230 1.28 -0.46 2.39
N SER A 231 2.08 0.57 2.11
CA SER A 231 3.03 1.13 3.07
C SER A 231 2.34 1.68 4.32
N ASN A 232 1.21 2.37 4.13
CA ASN A 232 0.38 2.87 5.23
C ASN A 232 -0.25 1.73 6.01
N PHE A 233 -0.81 0.73 5.33
CA PHE A 233 -1.36 -0.48 5.95
C PHE A 233 -0.34 -1.19 6.86
N PHE A 234 0.87 -1.48 6.36
CA PHE A 234 1.91 -2.10 7.19
C PHE A 234 2.45 -1.18 8.29
N ARG A 235 2.26 0.14 8.19
CA ARG A 235 2.62 1.08 9.26
C ARG A 235 1.61 1.00 10.39
N GLU A 236 0.33 0.80 10.08
CA GLU A 236 -0.70 0.52 11.08
C GLU A 236 -0.41 -0.82 11.78
N GLN A 237 -0.03 -1.86 11.04
CA GLN A 237 0.38 -3.14 11.63
C GLN A 237 1.58 -2.98 12.58
N LEU A 238 2.57 -2.15 12.23
CA LEU A 238 3.67 -1.80 13.13
C LEU A 238 3.17 -1.17 14.43
N ASN A 239 2.22 -0.24 14.36
CA ASN A 239 1.65 0.39 15.54
C ASN A 239 0.90 -0.62 16.43
N HIS A 240 0.16 -1.57 15.84
CA HIS A 240 -0.47 -2.65 16.58
C HIS A 240 0.57 -3.49 17.34
N MET A 241 1.66 -3.86 16.67
CA MET A 241 2.72 -4.64 17.31
C MET A 241 3.46 -3.91 18.42
N LEU A 242 3.71 -2.60 18.26
CA LEU A 242 4.28 -1.77 19.32
C LEU A 242 3.35 -1.66 20.54
N ASN A 243 2.03 -1.71 20.33
CA ASN A 243 1.07 -1.79 21.42
C ASN A 243 1.09 -3.16 22.09
N TYR A 244 1.14 -4.25 21.33
CA TYR A 244 1.33 -5.60 21.88
C TYR A 244 2.59 -5.71 22.73
N GLN A 245 3.70 -5.11 22.29
CA GLN A 245 4.93 -5.06 23.10
C GLN A 245 4.70 -4.44 24.49
N LYS A 246 3.88 -3.39 24.60
CA LYS A 246 3.55 -2.76 25.89
C LYS A 246 2.65 -3.65 26.73
N GLU A 247 1.66 -4.29 26.10
CA GLU A 247 0.72 -5.19 26.79
C GLU A 247 1.41 -6.46 27.31
N LEU A 248 2.36 -7.01 26.56
CA LEU A 248 3.17 -8.15 27.00
C LEU A 248 3.99 -7.85 28.24
N LYS A 249 4.46 -6.61 28.38
CA LYS A 249 5.15 -6.18 29.59
C LYS A 249 4.23 -6.27 30.83
N ASP A 250 2.97 -5.81 30.72
CA ASP A 250 1.98 -5.96 31.82
C ASP A 250 1.61 -7.43 32.08
N CYS A 251 1.54 -8.24 31.01
CA CYS A 251 1.30 -9.67 31.13
C CYS A 251 2.47 -10.38 31.83
N PHE A 252 3.71 -9.96 31.61
CA PHE A 252 4.89 -10.47 32.31
C PHE A 252 4.82 -10.23 33.83
N ASP A 253 4.45 -9.02 34.25
CA ASP A 253 4.25 -8.69 35.66
C ASP A 253 3.17 -9.59 36.31
N GLY A 254 2.19 -10.03 35.51
CA GLY A 254 1.14 -10.94 35.95
C GLY A 254 1.60 -12.36 36.33
N VAL A 255 2.72 -12.83 35.78
CA VAL A 255 3.24 -14.19 36.06
C VAL A 255 3.54 -14.36 37.55
N PHE A 256 4.15 -13.34 38.14
CA PHE A 256 4.57 -13.33 39.55
C PHE A 256 3.45 -12.90 40.49
N GLU A 257 2.22 -12.70 40.00
CA GLU A 257 1.11 -12.38 40.87
C GLU A 257 0.85 -13.53 41.85
N PRO A 258 0.63 -13.20 43.13
CA PRO A 258 0.45 -14.20 44.17
C PRO A 258 -0.86 -14.98 43.99
N ILE A 259 -0.91 -16.20 44.53
CA ILE A 259 -2.02 -17.14 44.33
C ILE A 259 -3.39 -16.60 44.74
N TRP A 260 -3.47 -15.70 45.72
CA TRP A 260 -4.73 -15.05 46.12
C TRP A 260 -5.27 -14.07 45.07
N ARG A 261 -4.51 -13.74 44.03
CA ARG A 261 -4.90 -12.96 42.85
C ARG A 261 -5.06 -13.81 41.59
N ILE A 262 -5.37 -15.11 41.72
CA ILE A 262 -5.48 -16.05 40.59
C ILE A 262 -6.39 -15.57 39.44
N ASN A 263 -7.46 -14.83 39.75
CA ASN A 263 -8.36 -14.28 38.73
C ASN A 263 -7.68 -13.22 37.85
N ASN A 264 -6.85 -12.36 38.43
CA ASN A 264 -6.08 -11.37 37.68
C ASN A 264 -4.98 -12.04 36.85
N LYS A 265 -4.29 -13.02 37.43
CA LYS A 265 -3.31 -13.88 36.75
C LYS A 265 -3.94 -14.58 35.53
N LYS A 266 -5.14 -15.16 35.70
CA LYS A 266 -5.92 -15.75 34.59
C LYS A 266 -6.31 -14.72 33.54
N LYS A 267 -6.78 -13.54 33.92
CA LYS A 267 -7.13 -12.47 32.96
C LYS A 267 -5.94 -12.07 32.09
N LYS A 268 -4.75 -11.91 32.68
CA LYS A 268 -3.52 -11.58 31.95
C LYS A 268 -3.05 -12.73 31.06
N TRP A 269 -3.18 -13.97 31.51
CA TRP A 269 -2.98 -15.16 30.68
C TRP A 269 -3.92 -15.22 29.47
N ASP A 270 -5.21 -14.96 29.69
CA ASP A 270 -6.20 -14.94 28.62
C ASP A 270 -5.89 -13.84 27.61
N ARG A 271 -5.54 -12.62 28.08
CA ARG A 271 -5.11 -11.52 27.22
C ARG A 271 -3.89 -11.86 26.38
N MET A 272 -2.86 -12.45 26.97
CA MET A 272 -1.65 -12.86 26.25
C MET A 272 -1.97 -13.89 25.15
N LYS A 273 -2.90 -14.84 25.36
CA LYS A 273 -3.32 -15.76 24.29
C LYS A 273 -4.01 -15.05 23.13
N GLU A 274 -4.83 -14.03 23.41
CA GLU A 274 -5.45 -13.22 22.36
C GLU A 274 -4.39 -12.51 21.52
N ILE A 275 -3.38 -11.92 22.17
CA ILE A 275 -2.28 -11.26 21.47
C ILE A 275 -1.52 -12.26 20.59
N LEU A 276 -1.25 -13.47 21.07
CA LEU A 276 -0.59 -14.52 20.30
C LEU A 276 -1.35 -14.88 19.02
N ILE A 277 -2.68 -15.02 19.10
CA ILE A 277 -3.52 -15.30 17.92
C ILE A 277 -3.38 -14.16 16.90
N SER A 278 -3.51 -12.91 17.35
CA SER A 278 -3.37 -11.75 16.46
C SER A 278 -1.95 -11.59 15.91
N LEU A 279 -0.92 -11.99 16.65
CA LEU A 279 0.46 -11.94 16.18
C LEU A 279 0.68 -12.93 15.03
N TYR A 280 0.09 -14.13 15.10
CA TYR A 280 0.12 -15.09 13.98
C TYR A 280 -0.55 -14.52 12.72
N GLU A 281 -1.72 -13.89 12.86
CA GLU A 281 -2.42 -13.25 11.73
C GLU A 281 -1.55 -12.16 11.08
N ILE A 282 -0.91 -11.31 11.90
CA ILE A 282 0.00 -10.27 11.41
C ILE A 282 1.24 -10.88 10.74
N MET A 283 1.82 -11.96 11.29
CA MET A 283 2.96 -12.65 10.68
C MET A 283 2.61 -13.19 9.30
N GLU A 284 1.45 -13.81 9.13
CA GLU A 284 0.97 -14.28 7.82
C GLU A 284 0.82 -13.12 6.81
N LEU A 285 0.26 -11.98 7.26
CA LEU A 285 0.15 -10.78 6.44
C LEU A 285 1.52 -10.21 6.03
N ILE A 286 2.50 -10.23 6.93
CA ILE A 286 3.88 -9.78 6.64
C ILE A 286 4.50 -10.67 5.56
N GLU A 287 4.37 -12.00 5.66
CA GLU A 287 4.91 -12.93 4.67
C GLU A 287 4.30 -12.70 3.29
N LYS A 288 2.98 -12.54 3.21
CA LYS A 288 2.28 -12.21 1.95
C LYS A 288 2.69 -10.84 1.42
N GLY A 289 2.88 -9.87 2.30
CA GLY A 289 3.42 -8.55 1.97
C GLY A 289 4.81 -8.62 1.34
N GLN A 290 5.69 -9.48 1.87
CA GLN A 290 7.04 -9.71 1.31
C GLN A 290 6.95 -10.29 -0.11
N LEU A 291 6.12 -11.30 -0.33
CA LEU A 291 5.92 -11.89 -1.66
C LEU A 291 5.37 -10.88 -2.68
N CYS A 292 4.37 -10.09 -2.27
CA CYS A 292 3.83 -9.01 -3.11
C CYS A 292 4.91 -7.98 -3.46
N SER A 293 5.67 -7.53 -2.46
CA SER A 293 6.74 -6.55 -2.65
C SER A 293 7.89 -7.07 -3.52
N GLU A 294 8.25 -8.35 -3.40
CA GLU A 294 9.21 -9.02 -4.29
C GLU A 294 8.72 -9.07 -5.74
N ALA A 295 7.43 -9.31 -5.97
CA ALA A 295 6.87 -9.31 -7.32
C ALA A 295 6.89 -7.91 -7.94
N ILE A 296 6.53 -6.87 -7.18
CA ILE A 296 6.64 -5.49 -7.63
C ILE A 296 8.11 -5.11 -7.88
N HIS A 297 9.03 -5.60 -7.04
CA HIS A 297 10.47 -5.39 -7.24
C HIS A 297 10.96 -6.01 -8.56
N LYS A 298 10.47 -7.21 -8.92
CA LYS A 298 10.78 -7.82 -10.23
C LYS A 298 10.29 -6.96 -11.40
N ILE A 299 9.14 -6.31 -11.29
CA ILE A 299 8.65 -5.35 -12.30
C ILE A 299 9.64 -4.18 -12.45
N VAL A 300 10.18 -3.67 -11.34
CA VAL A 300 11.20 -2.60 -11.33
C VAL A 300 12.53 -3.07 -11.93
N GLU A 301 13.01 -4.26 -11.55
CA GLU A 301 14.26 -4.85 -12.05
C GLU A 301 14.18 -5.13 -13.56
N ASN A 302 13.05 -5.67 -14.01
CA ASN A 302 12.76 -5.92 -15.42
C ASN A 302 12.42 -4.66 -16.20
N LYS A 303 12.28 -3.51 -15.52
CA LYS A 303 11.94 -2.21 -16.12
C LYS A 303 10.69 -2.32 -16.98
N THR A 304 9.65 -2.92 -16.41
CA THR A 304 8.38 -3.15 -17.06
C THR A 304 7.46 -1.95 -16.84
N ALA A 305 6.81 -1.50 -17.91
CA ALA A 305 5.70 -0.56 -17.91
C ALA A 305 4.43 -1.26 -18.38
N PHE A 306 3.29 -0.57 -18.30
CA PHE A 306 1.99 -1.14 -18.63
C PHE A 306 1.17 -0.20 -19.50
N PHE A 307 0.45 -0.76 -20.46
CA PHE A 307 -0.53 -0.03 -21.26
C PHE A 307 -1.81 -0.85 -21.40
N ASN A 308 -2.89 -0.25 -21.88
CA ASN A 308 -4.20 -0.87 -21.87
C ASN A 308 -4.47 -1.66 -23.16
N VAL A 309 -4.87 -2.92 -23.01
CA VAL A 309 -5.33 -3.78 -24.12
C VAL A 309 -6.77 -4.24 -23.88
N PRO A 310 -7.57 -4.49 -24.93
CA PRO A 310 -8.91 -5.03 -24.76
C PRO A 310 -8.92 -6.28 -23.89
N ARG A 311 -9.86 -6.35 -22.95
CA ARG A 311 -10.06 -7.55 -22.14
C ARG A 311 -10.48 -8.72 -23.03
N GLN A 312 -9.89 -9.90 -22.80
CA GLN A 312 -10.17 -11.10 -23.60
C GLN A 312 -10.92 -12.19 -22.83
N ILE A 313 -10.88 -12.15 -21.49
CA ILE A 313 -11.45 -13.18 -20.62
C ILE A 313 -12.32 -12.50 -19.57
N TRP A 314 -13.56 -12.98 -19.46
CA TRP A 314 -14.53 -12.59 -18.44
C TRP A 314 -14.85 -13.78 -17.56
N SER A 315 -15.00 -13.54 -16.26
CA SER A 315 -15.38 -14.57 -15.31
C SER A 315 -16.89 -14.84 -15.40
N HIS A 316 -17.31 -16.04 -14.98
CA HIS A 316 -18.73 -16.38 -14.95
C HIS A 316 -19.51 -15.43 -14.02
N GLY A 317 -20.51 -14.73 -14.57
CA GLY A 317 -21.33 -13.76 -13.83
C GLY A 317 -20.86 -12.30 -13.94
N GLU A 318 -19.77 -12.02 -14.65
CA GLU A 318 -19.35 -10.65 -14.95
C GLU A 318 -20.13 -10.09 -16.15
N GLU A 319 -20.48 -8.80 -16.08
CA GLU A 319 -21.04 -8.06 -17.21
C GLU A 319 -19.93 -7.81 -18.24
N MET A 320 -20.18 -8.21 -19.49
CA MET A 320 -19.25 -7.98 -20.59
C MET A 320 -19.29 -6.51 -21.01
N ASP A 321 -18.19 -5.79 -20.82
CA ASP A 321 -17.99 -4.43 -21.32
C ASP A 321 -16.80 -4.42 -22.30
N ILE A 322 -17.06 -3.99 -23.55
CA ILE A 322 -16.06 -3.94 -24.62
C ILE A 322 -15.09 -2.77 -24.47
N GLU A 323 -15.47 -1.75 -23.70
CA GLU A 323 -14.61 -0.60 -23.41
C GLU A 323 -13.63 -0.90 -22.27
N GLU A 324 -13.84 -2.01 -21.54
CA GLU A 324 -12.94 -2.42 -20.47
C GLU A 324 -11.61 -2.89 -21.06
N LYS A 325 -10.53 -2.23 -20.65
CA LYS A 325 -9.17 -2.62 -21.02
C LYS A 325 -8.39 -3.04 -19.81
N ILE A 326 -7.59 -4.09 -19.96
CA ILE A 326 -6.72 -4.61 -18.91
C ILE A 326 -5.27 -4.20 -19.17
N PRO A 327 -4.45 -4.06 -18.13
CA PRO A 327 -3.04 -3.72 -18.31
C PRO A 327 -2.26 -4.86 -18.97
N TYR A 328 -1.37 -4.50 -19.89
CA TYR A 328 -0.45 -5.39 -20.59
C TYR A 328 0.98 -4.89 -20.42
N SER A 329 1.90 -5.79 -20.11
CA SER A 329 3.31 -5.48 -19.84
C SER A 329 4.08 -5.15 -21.13
N THR A 330 4.91 -4.12 -21.06
CA THR A 330 5.87 -3.74 -22.09
C THR A 330 7.17 -3.25 -21.44
N ASP A 331 8.23 -3.07 -22.21
CA ASP A 331 9.42 -2.38 -21.72
C ASP A 331 9.10 -0.91 -21.42
N HIS A 332 9.67 -0.40 -20.32
CA HIS A 332 9.58 1.01 -19.94
C HIS A 332 10.32 1.93 -20.93
N PHE A 333 10.25 3.24 -20.74
CA PHE A 333 10.79 4.22 -21.69
C PHE A 333 12.30 4.10 -21.88
N PHE A 334 12.78 4.23 -23.12
CA PHE A 334 14.20 4.37 -23.40
C PHE A 334 14.65 5.82 -23.23
N ALA A 335 15.70 6.05 -22.46
CA ALA A 335 16.27 7.38 -22.28
C ALA A 335 17.21 7.77 -23.42
N ILE A 336 17.00 8.97 -23.94
CA ILE A 336 17.85 9.62 -24.93
C ILE A 336 18.27 10.95 -24.35
N GLU A 337 19.58 11.15 -24.22
CA GLU A 337 20.15 12.41 -23.76
C GLU A 337 20.33 13.35 -24.96
N VAL A 338 20.02 14.62 -24.74
CA VAL A 338 20.27 15.68 -25.72
C VAL A 338 21.46 16.51 -25.25
N GLU A 339 22.59 16.35 -25.93
CA GLU A 339 23.82 17.10 -25.66
C GLU A 339 24.25 17.86 -26.91
N ASN A 340 24.49 19.17 -26.81
CA ASN A 340 24.93 20.01 -27.94
C ASN A 340 24.05 19.89 -29.20
N ASN A 341 22.73 19.78 -29.05
CA ASN A 341 21.76 19.52 -30.13
C ASN A 341 21.97 18.18 -30.87
N GLU A 342 22.69 17.25 -30.26
CA GLU A 342 22.83 15.88 -30.74
C GLU A 342 22.07 14.93 -29.82
N LEU A 343 21.51 13.87 -30.42
CA LEU A 343 20.82 12.83 -29.67
C LEU A 343 21.86 11.75 -29.36
N LYS A 344 22.13 11.55 -28.08
CA LYS A 344 22.96 10.45 -27.59
C LYS A 344 22.07 9.47 -26.86
N GLN A 345 22.05 8.22 -27.31
CA GLN A 345 21.37 7.18 -26.57
C GLN A 345 22.11 6.99 -25.23
N SER A 346 21.45 7.28 -24.11
CA SER A 346 22.14 7.29 -22.80
C SER A 346 22.41 5.87 -22.29
N SER A 347 21.57 4.91 -22.67
CA SER A 347 21.81 3.49 -22.41
C SER A 347 21.07 2.58 -23.40
N LYS A 348 21.54 1.33 -23.55
CA LYS A 348 20.84 0.30 -24.34
C LYS A 348 19.55 -0.24 -23.69
N SER A 349 19.24 0.17 -22.46
CA SER A 349 18.13 -0.35 -21.68
C SER A 349 17.13 0.74 -21.34
N SER A 350 15.89 0.34 -21.07
CA SER A 350 14.84 1.21 -20.54
C SER A 350 15.22 1.87 -19.20
N ILE A 351 14.51 2.91 -18.81
CA ILE A 351 14.63 3.53 -17.49
C ILE A 351 13.88 2.70 -16.44
N LYS A 352 14.21 2.92 -15.16
CA LYS A 352 13.44 2.34 -14.07
C LYS A 352 12.12 3.11 -13.88
N PRO A 353 11.02 2.45 -13.49
CA PRO A 353 9.78 3.12 -13.13
C PRO A 353 9.95 4.12 -11.98
N SER A 354 9.10 5.15 -11.93
CA SER A 354 9.19 6.25 -10.95
C SER A 354 8.99 5.80 -9.50
N TYR A 355 8.23 4.72 -9.28
CA TYR A 355 7.90 4.19 -7.94
C TYR A 355 9.00 3.29 -7.34
N SER A 356 10.17 3.16 -7.98
CA SER A 356 11.27 2.28 -7.53
C SER A 356 11.65 2.49 -6.07
N ASP A 357 11.87 3.74 -5.65
CA ASP A 357 12.28 4.08 -4.29
C ASP A 357 11.21 3.71 -3.24
N LYS A 358 9.93 3.81 -3.60
CA LYS A 358 8.82 3.41 -2.71
C LYS A 358 8.79 1.90 -2.50
N VAL A 359 9.11 1.10 -3.52
CA VAL A 359 9.20 -0.36 -3.39
C VAL A 359 10.32 -0.73 -2.41
N GLU A 360 11.50 -0.12 -2.55
CA GLU A 360 12.62 -0.36 -1.63
C GLU A 360 12.27 0.05 -0.19
N SER A 361 11.56 1.17 -0.03
CA SER A 361 11.04 1.62 1.27
C SER A 361 10.06 0.61 1.89
N LEU A 362 9.11 0.09 1.09
CA LEU A 362 8.16 -0.93 1.53
C LEU A 362 8.87 -2.22 1.96
N GLN A 363 9.85 -2.70 1.18
CA GLN A 363 10.66 -3.87 1.54
C GLN A 363 11.38 -3.67 2.87
N SER A 364 12.04 -2.51 3.05
CA SER A 364 12.73 -2.15 4.29
C SER A 364 11.76 -2.13 5.49
N GLN A 365 10.56 -1.59 5.29
CA GLN A 365 9.52 -1.56 6.32
C GLN A 365 9.05 -2.96 6.69
N LEU A 366 8.78 -3.83 5.71
CA LEU A 366 8.38 -5.22 5.93
C LEU A 366 9.45 -6.03 6.66
N ILE A 367 10.73 -5.85 6.33
CA ILE A 367 11.84 -6.50 7.03
C ILE A 367 11.89 -6.06 8.50
N LYS A 368 11.79 -4.75 8.77
CA LYS A 368 11.74 -4.22 10.14
C LYS A 368 10.56 -4.79 10.92
N LEU A 369 9.38 -4.83 10.30
CA LEU A 369 8.16 -5.34 10.89
C LEU A 369 8.30 -6.84 11.24
N LYS A 370 8.83 -7.65 10.32
CA LYS A 370 9.12 -9.08 10.54
C LYS A 370 10.07 -9.30 11.71
N ASN A 371 11.13 -8.51 11.82
CA ASN A 371 12.08 -8.62 12.91
C ASN A 371 11.42 -8.36 14.26
N ILE A 372 10.58 -7.31 14.35
CA ILE A 372 9.82 -7.02 15.57
C ILE A 372 8.82 -8.16 15.87
N ALA A 373 8.19 -8.74 14.85
CA ALA A 373 7.20 -9.82 15.02
C ALA A 373 7.84 -11.05 15.63
N ASN A 374 8.97 -11.48 15.07
CA ASN A 374 9.72 -12.62 15.57
C ASN A 374 10.19 -12.39 17.02
N ASP A 375 10.63 -11.17 17.34
CA ASP A 375 11.05 -10.80 18.69
C ASP A 375 9.90 -10.88 19.71
N LEU A 376 8.71 -10.38 19.33
CA LEU A 376 7.51 -10.46 20.16
C LEU A 376 7.04 -11.90 20.32
N TYR A 377 7.02 -12.66 19.23
CA TYR A 377 6.61 -14.06 19.22
C TYR A 377 7.45 -14.91 20.16
N ASN A 378 8.78 -14.72 20.15
CA ASN A 378 9.68 -15.43 21.06
C ASN A 378 9.40 -15.05 22.53
N LYS A 379 9.25 -13.76 22.83
CA LYS A 379 8.93 -13.29 24.19
C LYS A 379 7.58 -13.83 24.68
N GLU A 380 6.58 -13.89 23.80
CA GLU A 380 5.28 -14.46 24.11
C GLU A 380 5.34 -15.94 24.39
N LYS A 381 6.03 -16.71 23.54
CA LYS A 381 6.18 -18.15 23.73
C LYS A 381 6.84 -18.48 25.08
N ASP A 382 7.83 -17.70 25.47
CA ASP A 382 8.47 -17.82 26.78
C ASP A 382 7.47 -17.49 27.89
N LEU A 383 6.71 -16.40 27.75
CA LEU A 383 5.69 -16.00 28.70
C LEU A 383 4.56 -17.05 28.86
N VAL A 384 4.14 -17.66 27.75
CA VAL A 384 3.16 -18.76 27.73
C VAL A 384 3.67 -19.92 28.60
N SER A 385 4.94 -20.27 28.42
CA SER A 385 5.60 -21.37 29.16
C SER A 385 5.75 -21.03 30.66
N MET A 386 6.05 -19.77 30.99
CA MET A 386 6.18 -19.29 32.38
C MET A 386 4.86 -19.41 33.15
N TYR A 387 3.75 -18.92 32.58
CA TYR A 387 2.44 -19.03 33.21
C TYR A 387 1.98 -20.50 33.34
N GLN A 388 2.23 -21.36 32.36
CA GLN A 388 1.92 -22.80 32.49
C GLN A 388 2.65 -23.42 33.69
N THR A 389 3.94 -23.09 33.82
CA THR A 389 4.77 -23.54 34.94
C THR A 389 4.22 -23.00 36.27
N GLU A 390 3.90 -21.71 36.33
CA GLU A 390 3.38 -21.08 37.54
C GLU A 390 1.99 -21.60 37.94
N PHE A 391 1.06 -21.81 37.00
CA PHE A 391 -0.23 -22.44 37.31
C PHE A 391 -0.08 -23.88 37.80
N ALA A 392 0.89 -24.63 37.27
CA ALA A 392 1.21 -25.97 37.75
C ALA A 392 1.75 -25.92 39.20
N LEU A 393 2.66 -25.00 39.50
CA LEU A 393 3.18 -24.79 40.86
C LEU A 393 2.08 -24.36 41.82
N ASP A 394 1.22 -23.43 41.43
CA ASP A 394 0.08 -22.98 42.24
C ASP A 394 -0.91 -24.13 42.50
N SER A 395 -1.12 -25.02 41.52
CA SER A 395 -1.93 -26.23 41.69
C SER A 395 -1.31 -27.19 42.72
N VAL A 396 0.01 -27.39 42.69
CA VAL A 396 0.73 -28.20 43.68
C VAL A 396 0.64 -27.60 45.09
N LYS A 397 0.77 -26.27 45.21
CA LYS A 397 0.59 -25.55 46.49
C LYS A 397 -0.82 -25.77 47.05
N ILE A 398 -1.86 -25.59 46.23
CA ILE A 398 -3.25 -25.82 46.62
C ILE A 398 -3.47 -27.27 47.05
N ALA A 399 -2.98 -28.24 46.28
CA ALA A 399 -3.09 -29.66 46.61
C ALA A 399 -2.39 -30.00 47.94
N SER A 400 -1.21 -29.42 48.18
CA SER A 400 -0.47 -29.62 49.43
C SER A 400 -1.23 -29.07 50.63
N VAL A 401 -1.80 -27.87 50.51
CA VAL A 401 -2.65 -27.27 51.57
C VAL A 401 -3.90 -28.14 51.79
N ALA A 402 -4.56 -28.59 50.73
CA ALA A 402 -5.73 -29.46 50.83
C ALA A 402 -5.40 -30.80 51.54
N LEU A 403 -4.24 -31.39 51.24
CA LEU A 403 -3.75 -32.60 51.91
C LEU A 403 -3.51 -32.35 53.41
N ILE A 404 -2.88 -31.24 53.77
CA ILE A 404 -2.65 -30.87 55.18
C ILE A 404 -3.99 -30.68 55.91
N VAL A 405 -4.94 -29.96 55.31
CA VAL A 405 -6.28 -29.75 55.88
C VAL A 405 -7.01 -31.09 56.05
N SER A 406 -6.96 -31.96 55.04
CA SER A 406 -7.58 -33.29 55.09
C SER A 406 -6.95 -34.17 56.17
N ALA A 407 -5.62 -34.24 56.25
CA ALA A 407 -4.91 -34.99 57.29
C ALA A 407 -5.23 -34.45 58.70
N THR A 408 -5.29 -33.13 58.86
CA THR A 408 -5.64 -32.49 60.14
C THR A 408 -7.09 -32.80 60.52
N ALA A 409 -8.02 -32.77 59.57
CA ALA A 409 -9.42 -33.13 59.81
C ALA A 409 -9.57 -34.60 60.22
N ILE A 410 -8.84 -35.53 59.57
CA ILE A 410 -8.81 -36.95 59.94
C ILE A 410 -8.24 -37.12 61.36
N LEU A 411 -7.12 -36.46 61.67
CA LEU A 411 -6.49 -36.52 62.99
C LEU A 411 -7.44 -36.00 64.09
N LEU A 412 -8.10 -34.87 63.86
CA LEU A 412 -9.11 -34.32 64.77
C LEU A 412 -10.29 -35.29 64.96
N THR A 413 -10.77 -35.92 63.88
CA THR A 413 -11.86 -36.91 63.95
C THR A 413 -11.45 -38.15 64.75
N LEU A 414 -10.21 -38.61 64.59
CA LEU A 414 -9.65 -39.73 65.36
C LEU A 414 -9.47 -39.36 66.84
N LEU A 415 -9.01 -38.14 67.14
CA LEU A 415 -8.86 -37.66 68.52
C LEU A 415 -10.22 -37.57 69.23
N VAL A 416 -11.24 -37.01 68.57
CA VAL A 416 -12.61 -36.97 69.10
C VAL A 416 -13.16 -38.39 69.31
N SER A 417 -12.95 -39.30 68.35
CA SER A 417 -13.38 -40.71 68.50
C SER A 417 -12.66 -41.43 69.65
N ILE A 418 -11.39 -41.11 69.91
CA ILE A 418 -10.62 -41.66 71.05
C ILE A 418 -11.14 -41.09 72.37
N ASP A 419 -11.47 -39.80 72.43
CA ASP A 419 -12.04 -39.19 73.62
C ASP A 419 -13.47 -39.71 73.90
N ASP A 420 -14.27 -39.96 72.87
CA ASP A 420 -15.56 -40.67 72.98
C ASP A 420 -15.36 -42.11 73.49
N LEU A 421 -14.34 -42.82 72.99
CA LEU A 421 -13.96 -44.16 73.49
C LEU A 421 -13.49 -44.13 74.95
N LYS A 422 -12.73 -43.11 75.36
CA LYS A 422 -12.34 -42.92 76.77
C LYS A 422 -13.53 -42.56 77.66
N LEU A 423 -14.51 -41.81 77.15
CA LEU A 423 -15.76 -41.50 77.85
C LEU A 423 -16.61 -42.76 78.03
N ILE A 424 -16.67 -43.64 77.03
CA ILE A 424 -17.33 -44.95 77.14
C ILE A 424 -16.58 -45.85 78.13
N ILE A 425 -15.25 -45.94 78.06
CA ILE A 425 -14.44 -46.76 78.98
C ILE A 425 -14.54 -46.23 80.43
N ASN A 426 -14.56 -44.91 80.63
CA ASN A 426 -14.76 -44.31 81.96
C ASN A 426 -16.23 -44.39 82.45
N GLY A 427 -17.19 -44.45 81.55
CA GLY A 427 -18.58 -44.80 81.85
C GLY A 427 -18.73 -46.26 82.30
N PHE A 428 -17.95 -47.19 81.72
CA PHE A 428 -17.92 -48.59 82.16
C PHE A 428 -17.18 -48.79 83.49
N SER A 429 -16.13 -48.01 83.78
CA SER A 429 -15.41 -48.11 85.07
C SER A 429 -16.18 -47.48 86.25
N SER A 430 -16.98 -46.44 86.01
CA SER A 430 -17.87 -45.86 87.03
C SER A 430 -19.13 -46.69 87.31
N SER A 431 -19.51 -47.60 86.41
CA SER A 431 -20.64 -48.52 86.60
C SER A 431 -20.26 -49.80 87.38
N TYR A 432 -18.97 -50.01 87.68
CA TYR A 432 -18.47 -51.20 88.40
C TYR A 432 -18.04 -50.94 89.85
N SER A 433 -18.12 -49.70 90.36
CA SER A 433 -17.73 -49.37 91.75
C SER A 433 -18.88 -49.30 92.76
N ASN A 434 -20.13 -49.59 92.36
CA ASN A 434 -21.25 -49.74 93.29
C ASN A 434 -21.84 -51.16 93.22
N SER A 435 -21.12 -52.13 93.77
CA SER A 435 -21.74 -53.28 94.42
C SER A 435 -20.86 -53.80 95.56
N THR A 436 -21.38 -53.63 96.80
CA THR A 436 -21.11 -54.41 98.03
C THR A 436 -19.76 -54.13 98.75
N ILE A 437 -19.72 -53.22 99.74
CA ILE A 437 -20.06 -53.35 101.19
C ILE A 437 -19.12 -54.31 101.95
N PHE A 438 -18.20 -53.73 102.73
CA PHE A 438 -18.30 -53.68 104.19
C PHE A 438 -17.87 -52.30 104.69
#